data_AF-A0A5C5VYF4-F1
#
_entry.id   AF-A0A5C5VYF4-F1
#
_cell.length_a   1.000
_cell.length_b   1.000
_cell.length_c   1.000
_cell.angle_alpha   90.00
_cell.angle_beta   90.00
_cell.angle_gamma   90.00
#
_symmetry.space_group_name_H-M   'P 1'
#
loop_
_entity.id
_entity.type
_entity.pdbx_description
1 polymer ?
#
loop_
_entity_poly.entity_id
_entity_poly.type
_entity_poly.pdbx_seq_one_letter_code
_entity_poly.pdbx_strand_id
1 'polypeptide(L)'
;MSEPTSASLFRATTSAKPWLAIAGAVALGGLLVAGGLGYAVGRSAGSSAGTLDWSLLPAIEAHASASVAQENFVLATGTIDEGLEAVFFLDFLTGDLKGAVINERQAGFNGLFEYNVTGDFGAAGVKNAKYLMVTGEARNLRQAGGRLGHTILYIVEATSGQMAAYAVPWNPALYAAGKPQKGSFVRIGAGQLRSQFVRDQ
;
A
#
# COMPACT_ATOMS: atom_id res chain seq x y z
N MET A 1 20.48 49.85 -76.06
CA MET A 1 19.93 50.01 -74.69
C MET A 1 19.91 48.66 -74.03
N SER A 2 20.44 48.39 -72.85
CA SER A 2 21.43 49.03 -71.98
C SER A 2 21.40 48.15 -70.73
N GLU A 3 22.54 47.51 -70.46
CA GLU A 3 22.97 46.98 -69.16
C GLU A 3 22.30 45.76 -68.49
N PRO A 4 23.08 45.06 -67.62
CA PRO A 4 22.97 43.62 -67.36
C PRO A 4 22.83 43.29 -65.86
N THR A 5 23.03 42.01 -65.53
CA THR A 5 23.67 41.50 -64.31
C THR A 5 22.83 41.37 -63.02
N SER A 6 22.46 40.12 -62.73
CA SER A 6 22.30 39.62 -61.36
C SER A 6 23.52 38.74 -61.04
N ALA A 7 24.35 39.18 -60.10
CA ALA A 7 25.49 38.48 -59.54
C ALA A 7 25.57 38.91 -58.07
N SER A 8 25.24 38.04 -57.12
CA SER A 8 26.17 37.13 -56.43
C SER A 8 27.16 37.81 -55.49
N LEU A 9 27.38 37.15 -54.35
CA LEU A 9 28.54 37.21 -53.44
C LEU A 9 28.39 38.08 -52.17
N PHE A 10 28.06 37.36 -51.09
CA PHE A 10 28.97 37.12 -49.95
C PHE A 10 30.24 38.00 -49.90
N ARG A 11 30.40 38.80 -48.84
CA ARG A 11 31.46 38.64 -47.81
C ARG A 11 31.39 39.75 -46.75
N ALA A 12 31.63 39.33 -45.52
CA ALA A 12 31.82 40.13 -44.31
C ALA A 12 32.95 41.17 -44.42
N THR A 13 32.85 42.26 -43.64
CA THR A 13 33.99 42.81 -42.88
C THR A 13 33.53 43.64 -41.68
N THR A 14 34.21 43.39 -40.57
CA THR A 14 34.36 44.14 -39.31
C THR A 14 34.67 45.63 -39.48
N SER A 15 34.34 46.48 -38.49
CA SER A 15 35.31 47.40 -37.84
C SER A 15 34.61 48.31 -36.80
N ALA A 16 35.44 48.90 -35.94
CA ALA A 16 35.21 49.46 -34.61
C ALA A 16 34.48 50.81 -34.51
N LYS A 17 33.95 51.06 -33.29
CA LYS A 17 33.61 52.38 -32.70
C LYS A 17 34.91 53.18 -32.48
N PRO A 18 34.94 54.53 -32.55
CA PRO A 18 34.44 55.36 -31.42
C PRO A 18 34.02 56.78 -31.82
N TRP A 19 33.24 57.49 -30.98
CA TRP A 19 33.34 58.94 -30.67
C TRP A 19 31.99 59.68 -30.52
N LEU A 20 31.86 60.40 -29.39
CA LEU A 20 31.28 61.75 -29.19
C LEU A 20 29.89 62.06 -29.79
N ALA A 21 28.92 62.69 -29.13
CA ALA A 21 28.75 63.32 -27.82
C ALA A 21 27.29 63.87 -27.79
N ILE A 22 26.64 64.05 -26.64
CA ILE A 22 26.20 65.35 -26.05
C ILE A 22 24.83 65.01 -25.38
N ALA A 23 24.74 64.87 -24.07
CA ALA A 23 24.51 65.91 -23.06
C ALA A 23 23.08 66.51 -23.09
N GLY A 24 22.36 66.35 -21.98
CA GLY A 24 21.08 67.02 -21.74
C GLY A 24 20.47 66.68 -20.38
N ALA A 25 20.70 67.58 -19.41
CA ALA A 25 19.98 67.77 -18.15
C ALA A 25 20.37 66.93 -16.91
N VAL A 26 21.29 67.50 -16.12
CA VAL A 26 21.34 67.37 -14.65
C VAL A 26 20.72 68.63 -14.05
N ALA A 27 19.71 68.49 -13.18
CA ALA A 27 19.47 69.35 -12.01
C ALA A 27 18.28 68.78 -11.20
N LEU A 28 18.56 68.04 -10.14
CA LEU A 28 18.33 68.47 -8.76
C LEU A 28 16.88 68.32 -8.26
N GLY A 29 16.54 67.10 -7.86
CA GLY A 29 15.59 66.81 -6.79
C GLY A 29 16.27 65.81 -5.85
N GLY A 30 16.78 66.30 -4.72
CA GLY A 30 17.68 65.57 -3.84
C GLY A 30 17.12 64.26 -3.28
N LEU A 31 17.97 63.24 -3.30
CA LEU A 31 18.47 62.58 -2.09
C LEU A 31 17.44 62.37 -0.96
N LEU A 32 16.61 61.34 -1.08
CA LEU A 32 16.33 60.46 0.06
C LEU A 32 16.98 59.11 -0.20
N VAL A 33 18.24 59.06 0.24
CA VAL A 33 18.93 57.87 0.71
C VAL A 33 18.00 57.05 1.62
N ALA A 34 18.10 55.72 1.53
CA ALA A 34 17.58 54.69 2.45
C ALA A 34 16.49 53.73 1.94
N GLY A 35 16.47 53.37 0.64
CA GLY A 35 15.61 52.26 0.19
C GLY A 35 16.09 51.39 -0.97
N GLY A 36 17.23 51.71 -1.60
CA GLY A 36 17.57 51.15 -2.91
C GLY A 36 18.94 50.47 -3.04
N LEU A 37 19.75 50.42 -1.98
CA LEU A 37 21.09 49.83 -2.00
C LEU A 37 21.31 48.82 -0.84
N GLY A 38 20.30 47.98 -0.61
CA GLY A 38 20.44 46.72 0.13
C GLY A 38 20.41 45.50 -0.80
N TYR A 39 20.75 45.68 -2.09
CA TYR A 39 20.74 44.63 -3.12
C TYR A 39 22.04 43.81 -3.17
N ALA A 40 22.82 43.81 -2.09
CA ALA A 40 24.01 42.98 -1.99
C ALA A 40 24.21 42.58 -0.52
N VAL A 41 24.35 41.28 -0.29
CA VAL A 41 24.68 40.64 1.00
C VAL A 41 23.51 40.49 1.98
N GLY A 42 22.50 39.71 1.58
CA GLY A 42 21.38 39.36 2.45
C GLY A 42 20.45 38.25 1.92
N ARG A 43 20.93 37.38 1.03
CA ARG A 43 20.24 36.12 0.67
C ARG A 43 21.08 34.94 1.16
N SER A 44 21.23 34.88 2.47
CA SER A 44 21.61 33.67 3.19
C SER A 44 20.74 32.51 2.71
N ALA A 45 21.39 31.48 2.16
CA ALA A 45 20.95 30.08 2.19
C ALA A 45 19.43 29.88 2.08
N GLY A 46 18.87 30.16 0.90
CA GLY A 46 17.52 29.69 0.56
C GLY A 46 17.57 28.17 0.44
N SER A 47 17.01 27.51 1.44
CA SER A 47 16.86 26.08 1.62
C SER A 47 16.58 25.34 0.31
N SER A 48 17.58 24.65 -0.24
CA SER A 48 17.36 23.54 -1.15
C SER A 48 16.85 22.33 -0.35
N ALA A 49 15.75 22.52 0.38
CA ALA A 49 14.94 21.42 0.86
C ALA A 49 14.03 21.07 -0.32
N GLY A 50 14.44 20.06 -1.09
CA GLY A 50 13.61 19.52 -2.15
C GLY A 50 12.23 19.23 -1.57
N THR A 51 11.21 19.94 -2.05
CA THR A 51 9.83 19.59 -1.77
C THR A 51 9.62 18.20 -2.35
N LEU A 52 9.58 17.20 -1.48
CA LEU A 52 9.22 15.84 -1.90
C LEU A 52 7.83 15.93 -2.52
N ASP A 53 7.75 15.66 -3.82
CA ASP A 53 6.48 15.50 -4.50
C ASP A 53 5.85 14.20 -4.01
N TRP A 54 4.92 14.34 -3.06
CA TRP A 54 4.19 13.22 -2.46
C TRP A 54 3.41 12.39 -3.50
N SER A 55 3.21 12.89 -4.72
CA SER A 55 2.59 12.15 -5.82
C SER A 55 3.52 11.16 -6.53
N LEU A 56 4.84 11.26 -6.33
CA LEU A 56 5.84 10.32 -6.85
C LEU A 56 6.07 9.13 -5.91
N LEU A 57 5.52 9.16 -4.70
CA LEU A 57 5.54 7.99 -3.83
C LEU A 57 4.48 7.00 -4.31
N PRO A 58 4.82 5.72 -4.54
CA PRO A 58 3.82 4.71 -4.85
C PRO A 58 2.78 4.69 -3.73
N ALA A 59 1.50 4.72 -4.10
CA ALA A 59 0.41 4.63 -3.14
C ALA A 59 0.59 3.33 -2.33
N ILE A 60 0.93 3.46 -1.05
CA ILE A 60 0.86 2.36 -0.11
C ILE A 60 -0.59 2.29 0.32
N GLU A 61 -1.36 1.39 -0.28
CA GLU A 61 -2.71 1.11 0.17
C GLU A 61 -2.63 0.57 1.60
N ALA A 62 -3.11 1.36 2.56
CA ALA A 62 -3.21 0.94 3.95
C ALA A 62 -4.39 -0.03 4.07
N HIS A 63 -4.10 -1.33 3.98
CA HIS A 63 -5.09 -2.37 4.27
C HIS A 63 -5.20 -2.53 5.80
N ALA A 64 -6.28 -2.02 6.39
CA ALA A 64 -6.52 -2.15 7.82
C ALA A 64 -7.18 -3.51 8.12
N SER A 65 -6.37 -4.51 8.52
CA SER A 65 -6.90 -5.75 9.07
C SER A 65 -7.31 -5.54 10.53
N ALA A 66 -8.61 -5.61 10.84
CA ALA A 66 -9.09 -5.55 12.21
C ALA A 66 -9.25 -6.96 12.78
N SER A 67 -9.07 -7.14 14.09
CA SER A 67 -9.42 -8.38 14.79
C SER A 67 -10.07 -8.03 16.12
N VAL A 68 -11.22 -8.62 16.41
CA VAL A 68 -11.96 -8.44 17.66
C VAL A 68 -12.45 -9.79 18.15
N ALA A 69 -12.21 -10.09 19.43
CA ALA A 69 -12.64 -11.33 20.05
C ALA A 69 -13.69 -11.05 21.14
N GLN A 70 -14.65 -11.96 21.27
CA GLN A 70 -15.58 -12.06 22.39
C GLN A 70 -15.44 -13.45 23.02
N GLU A 71 -16.23 -13.75 24.04
CA GLU A 71 -16.12 -14.97 24.85
C GLU A 71 -16.22 -16.27 24.04
N ASN A 72 -17.06 -16.31 23.01
CA ASN A 72 -17.38 -17.52 22.25
C ASN A 72 -16.99 -17.47 20.77
N PHE A 73 -16.53 -16.33 20.28
CA PHE A 73 -16.16 -16.18 18.88
C PHE A 73 -15.15 -15.07 18.68
N VAL A 74 -14.48 -15.10 17.53
CA VAL A 74 -13.59 -14.04 17.07
C VAL A 74 -13.92 -13.65 15.64
N LEU A 75 -13.81 -12.36 15.38
CA LEU A 75 -13.98 -11.76 14.06
C LEU A 75 -12.65 -11.14 13.62
N ALA A 76 -12.29 -11.32 12.36
CA ALA A 76 -11.17 -10.61 11.76
C ALA A 76 -11.49 -10.18 10.33
N THR A 77 -10.83 -9.14 9.83
CA THR A 77 -10.89 -8.76 8.42
C THR A 77 -9.54 -8.94 7.75
N GLY A 78 -9.54 -9.13 6.44
CA GLY A 78 -8.32 -9.22 5.65
C GLY A 78 -8.57 -9.11 4.16
N THR A 79 -7.54 -8.66 3.45
CA THR A 79 -7.54 -8.48 2.00
C THR A 79 -7.42 -9.80 1.24
N ILE A 80 -8.37 -10.13 0.38
CA ILE A 80 -8.35 -11.33 -0.46
C ILE A 80 -7.68 -11.07 -1.80
N ASP A 81 -7.91 -9.89 -2.37
CA ASP A 81 -7.38 -9.44 -3.66
C ASP A 81 -7.15 -7.93 -3.62
N GLU A 82 -6.60 -7.34 -4.66
CA GLU A 82 -6.45 -5.88 -4.77
C GLU A 82 -7.80 -5.17 -4.59
N GLY A 83 -7.89 -4.30 -3.57
CA GLY A 83 -9.11 -3.61 -3.17
C GLY A 83 -10.18 -4.48 -2.48
N LEU A 84 -10.04 -5.81 -2.45
CA LEU A 84 -11.11 -6.69 -2.00
C LEU A 84 -10.90 -7.18 -0.57
N GLU A 85 -11.86 -6.91 0.31
CA GLU A 85 -11.84 -7.34 1.71
C GLU A 85 -12.79 -8.52 1.97
N ALA A 86 -12.39 -9.37 2.92
CA ALA A 86 -13.23 -10.40 3.50
C ALA A 86 -13.31 -10.26 5.01
N VAL A 87 -14.44 -10.72 5.54
CA VAL A 87 -14.64 -10.91 6.98
C VAL A 87 -14.55 -12.40 7.31
N PHE A 88 -13.87 -12.69 8.41
CA PHE A 88 -13.65 -14.02 8.93
C PHE A 88 -14.24 -14.13 10.33
N PHE A 89 -14.94 -15.22 10.57
CA PHE A 89 -15.61 -15.52 11.83
C PHE A 89 -15.21 -16.92 12.27
N LEU A 90 -14.78 -17.06 13.51
CA LEU A 90 -14.48 -18.37 14.11
C LEU A 90 -15.30 -18.54 15.38
N ASP A 91 -16.10 -19.62 15.41
CA ASP A 91 -16.84 -20.06 16.60
C ASP A 91 -15.93 -20.95 17.47
N PHE A 92 -15.81 -20.65 18.76
CA PHE A 92 -14.98 -21.40 19.69
C PHE A 92 -15.62 -22.71 20.16
N LEU A 93 -16.94 -22.80 20.13
CA LEU A 93 -17.69 -23.97 20.60
C LEU A 93 -17.60 -25.12 19.59
N THR A 94 -17.80 -24.80 18.31
CA THR A 94 -17.77 -25.79 17.23
C THR A 94 -16.42 -25.85 16.52
N GLY A 95 -15.61 -24.79 16.59
CA GLY A 95 -14.40 -24.60 15.79
C GLY A 95 -14.71 -24.33 14.32
N ASP A 96 -15.92 -23.89 13.98
CA ASP A 96 -16.27 -23.54 12.61
C ASP A 96 -15.68 -22.18 12.25
N LEU A 97 -14.75 -22.20 11.31
CA LEU A 97 -14.20 -21.04 10.63
C LEU A 97 -15.03 -20.75 9.38
N LYS A 98 -15.52 -19.52 9.27
CA LYS A 98 -16.26 -19.00 8.13
C LYS A 98 -15.58 -17.76 7.57
N GLY A 99 -15.59 -17.63 6.25
CA GLY A 99 -15.08 -16.46 5.53
C GLY A 99 -16.10 -15.99 4.51
N ALA A 100 -16.41 -14.70 4.54
CA ALA A 100 -17.30 -14.06 3.58
C ALA A 100 -16.56 -12.92 2.87
N VAL A 101 -16.49 -13.03 1.54
CA VAL A 101 -15.84 -12.02 0.68
C VAL A 101 -16.92 -11.13 0.08
N ILE A 102 -16.78 -9.82 0.28
CA ILE A 102 -17.72 -8.86 -0.28
C ILE A 102 -17.56 -8.79 -1.80
N ASN A 103 -18.60 -8.39 -2.51
CA ASN A 103 -18.49 -8.03 -3.91
C ASN A 103 -18.76 -6.54 -4.05
N GLU A 104 -17.77 -5.81 -4.53
CA GLU A 104 -17.90 -4.35 -4.71
C GLU A 104 -18.81 -4.00 -5.88
N ARG A 105 -18.96 -4.90 -6.85
CA ARG A 105 -19.75 -4.69 -8.07
C ARG A 105 -21.22 -5.05 -7.89
N GLN A 106 -21.51 -6.01 -7.00
CA GLN A 106 -22.85 -6.48 -6.70
C GLN A 106 -23.03 -6.40 -5.19
N ALA A 107 -23.95 -5.55 -4.72
CA ALA A 107 -24.23 -5.39 -3.29
C ALA A 107 -24.50 -6.76 -2.64
N GLY A 108 -23.55 -7.25 -1.84
CA GLY A 108 -23.65 -8.53 -1.14
C GLY A 108 -22.33 -9.29 -1.03
N PHE A 109 -22.41 -10.51 -0.48
CA PHE A 109 -21.29 -11.45 -0.41
C PHE A 109 -21.28 -12.37 -1.62
N ASN A 110 -20.10 -12.60 -2.19
CA ASN A 110 -19.94 -13.44 -3.37
C ASN A 110 -18.95 -14.60 -3.16
N GLY A 111 -18.07 -14.50 -2.16
CA GLY A 111 -17.25 -15.62 -1.69
C GLY A 111 -17.73 -16.13 -0.34
N LEU A 112 -17.95 -17.43 -0.18
CA LEU A 112 -18.29 -18.08 1.08
C LEU A 112 -17.41 -19.31 1.30
N PHE A 113 -16.61 -19.29 2.37
CA PHE A 113 -15.67 -20.36 2.68
C PHE A 113 -15.92 -20.87 4.09
N GLU A 114 -15.88 -22.19 4.27
CA GLU A 114 -16.15 -22.82 5.57
C GLU A 114 -15.15 -23.95 5.83
N TYR A 115 -14.67 -24.07 7.07
CA TYR A 115 -13.76 -25.12 7.50
C TYR A 115 -13.87 -25.34 9.02
N ASN A 116 -13.72 -26.57 9.48
CA ASN A 116 -13.70 -26.86 10.91
C ASN A 116 -12.25 -27.04 11.39
N VAL A 117 -11.79 -26.17 12.29
CA VAL A 117 -10.39 -26.16 12.71
C VAL A 117 -10.07 -27.16 13.82
N THR A 118 -11.08 -27.75 14.48
CA THR A 118 -10.85 -28.62 15.65
C THR A 118 -9.97 -29.83 15.32
N GLY A 119 -10.14 -30.40 14.12
CA GLY A 119 -9.37 -31.54 13.65
C GLY A 119 -7.86 -31.25 13.52
N ASP A 120 -7.47 -29.99 13.38
CA ASP A 120 -6.08 -29.59 13.22
C ASP A 120 -5.35 -29.34 14.56
N PHE A 121 -6.08 -29.28 15.68
CA PHE A 121 -5.56 -28.95 17.01
C PHE A 121 -5.49 -30.15 17.99
N GLY A 122 -5.50 -31.38 17.45
CA GLY A 122 -5.32 -32.62 18.23
C GLY A 122 -6.31 -32.81 19.38
N ALA A 123 -6.02 -33.74 20.30
CA ALA A 123 -6.90 -34.07 21.43
C ALA A 123 -7.10 -32.92 22.44
N ALA A 124 -6.26 -31.87 22.38
CA ALA A 124 -6.38 -30.67 23.21
C ALA A 124 -7.49 -29.71 22.72
N GLY A 125 -7.89 -29.80 21.45
CA GLY A 125 -8.85 -28.88 20.81
C GLY A 125 -10.34 -29.20 21.00
N VAL A 126 -10.71 -30.23 21.77
CA VAL A 126 -12.09 -30.76 21.75
C VAL A 126 -12.94 -30.34 22.96
N LYS A 127 -12.34 -29.92 24.10
CA LYS A 127 -13.11 -29.57 25.30
C LYS A 127 -12.77 -28.16 25.79
N ASN A 128 -13.67 -27.21 25.54
CA ASN A 128 -13.54 -25.80 25.91
C ASN A 128 -12.29 -25.12 25.30
N ALA A 129 -12.00 -25.41 24.02
CA ALA A 129 -10.89 -24.77 23.32
C ALA A 129 -11.12 -23.25 23.24
N LYS A 130 -10.10 -22.48 23.60
CA LYS A 130 -10.10 -21.02 23.45
C LYS A 130 -9.21 -20.69 22.27
N TYR A 131 -9.74 -20.01 21.27
CA TYR A 131 -8.95 -19.65 20.10
C TYR A 131 -8.57 -18.17 20.11
N LEU A 132 -7.39 -17.89 19.57
CA LEU A 132 -6.98 -16.56 19.16
C LEU A 132 -6.85 -16.59 17.64
N MET A 133 -7.33 -15.55 16.97
CA MET A 133 -7.25 -15.40 15.53
C MET A 133 -6.73 -14.01 15.18
N VAL A 134 -5.76 -13.97 14.27
CA VAL A 134 -5.27 -12.74 13.65
C VAL A 134 -5.08 -12.98 12.16
N THR A 135 -5.20 -11.92 11.37
CA THR A 135 -4.94 -11.94 9.94
C THR A 135 -3.58 -11.32 9.64
N GLY A 136 -2.92 -11.85 8.61
CA GLY A 136 -1.72 -11.27 8.03
C GLY A 136 -1.77 -11.32 6.52
N GLU A 137 -0.91 -10.56 5.87
CA GLU A 137 -0.93 -10.40 4.41
C GLU A 137 0.17 -11.24 3.73
N ALA A 138 -0.19 -11.93 2.64
CA ALA A 138 0.74 -12.67 1.80
C ALA A 138 0.25 -12.75 0.34
N ARG A 139 0.74 -11.83 -0.50
CA ARG A 139 0.28 -11.66 -1.90
C ARG A 139 0.71 -12.77 -2.86
N ASN A 140 1.77 -13.51 -2.53
CA ASN A 140 2.41 -14.47 -3.44
C ASN A 140 2.19 -15.93 -3.06
N LEU A 141 1.21 -16.22 -2.19
CA LEU A 141 0.88 -17.59 -1.84
C LEU A 141 0.24 -18.33 -3.01
N ARG A 142 0.78 -19.52 -3.30
CA ARG A 142 0.28 -20.41 -4.34
C ARG A 142 0.18 -21.83 -3.78
N GLN A 143 -0.88 -22.53 -4.18
CA GLN A 143 -1.03 -23.96 -3.95
C GLN A 143 -0.93 -24.68 -5.29
N ALA A 144 -0.51 -25.94 -5.29
CA ALA A 144 -0.59 -26.76 -6.49
C ALA A 144 -2.04 -26.79 -7.01
N GLY A 145 -2.28 -26.17 -8.17
CA GLY A 145 -3.60 -26.12 -8.81
C GLY A 145 -4.43 -24.85 -8.58
N GLY A 146 -3.93 -23.83 -7.86
CA GLY A 146 -4.72 -22.62 -7.64
C GLY A 146 -3.99 -21.46 -6.95
N ARG A 147 -4.54 -20.26 -7.13
CA ARG A 147 -4.12 -19.05 -6.42
C ARG A 147 -4.82 -19.01 -5.05
N LEU A 148 -4.09 -18.56 -4.03
CA LEU A 148 -4.63 -18.28 -2.72
C LEU A 148 -4.92 -16.77 -2.60
N GLY A 149 -5.86 -16.41 -1.75
CA GLY A 149 -6.12 -15.01 -1.41
C GLY A 149 -4.92 -14.38 -0.70
N HIS A 150 -4.86 -13.05 -0.70
CA HIS A 150 -3.75 -12.29 -0.12
C HIS A 150 -3.76 -12.28 1.42
N THR A 151 -4.70 -12.95 2.08
CA THR A 151 -4.76 -13.04 3.55
C THR A 151 -4.45 -14.45 4.04
N ILE A 152 -3.63 -14.51 5.09
CA ILE A 152 -3.42 -15.67 5.94
C ILE A 152 -4.16 -15.44 7.25
N LEU A 153 -4.89 -16.45 7.72
CA LEU A 153 -5.44 -16.50 9.07
C LEU A 153 -4.50 -17.33 9.95
N TYR A 154 -3.95 -16.73 10.99
CA TYR A 154 -3.23 -17.44 12.03
C TYR A 154 -4.18 -17.71 13.18
N ILE A 155 -4.42 -18.99 13.46
CA ILE A 155 -5.28 -19.43 14.54
C ILE A 155 -4.44 -20.18 15.56
N VAL A 156 -4.57 -19.81 16.82
CA VAL A 156 -3.85 -20.41 17.94
C VAL A 156 -4.86 -20.92 18.96
N GLU A 157 -4.71 -22.16 19.41
CA GLU A 157 -5.41 -22.65 20.59
C GLU A 157 -4.66 -22.16 21.84
N ALA A 158 -5.31 -21.31 22.63
CA ALA A 158 -4.70 -20.49 23.66
C ALA A 158 -4.20 -21.29 24.87
N THR A 159 -4.64 -22.54 25.07
CA THR A 159 -4.25 -23.38 26.20
C THR A 159 -2.97 -24.14 25.91
N SER A 160 -2.97 -24.93 24.84
CA SER A 160 -1.84 -25.73 24.39
C SER A 160 -0.78 -24.90 23.68
N GLY A 161 -1.15 -23.77 23.07
CA GLY A 161 -0.26 -22.99 22.21
C GLY A 161 -0.02 -23.62 20.84
N GLN A 162 -0.83 -24.61 20.43
CA GLN A 162 -0.82 -25.11 19.06
C GLN A 162 -1.34 -24.03 18.10
N MET A 163 -0.69 -23.90 16.96
CA MET A 163 -1.00 -22.91 15.94
C MET A 163 -1.18 -23.59 14.57
N ALA A 164 -2.14 -23.10 13.80
CA ALA A 164 -2.31 -23.43 12.40
C ALA A 164 -2.56 -22.16 11.60
N ALA A 165 -2.06 -22.14 10.35
CA ALA A 165 -2.25 -21.07 9.41
C ALA A 165 -3.16 -21.55 8.27
N TYR A 166 -4.13 -20.72 7.89
CA TYR A 166 -5.12 -21.01 6.87
C TYR A 166 -5.16 -19.93 5.80
N ALA A 167 -5.48 -20.32 4.57
CA ALA A 167 -5.66 -19.41 3.44
C ALA A 167 -6.97 -19.71 2.72
N VAL A 168 -7.51 -18.70 2.04
CA VAL A 168 -8.70 -18.84 1.19
C VAL A 168 -8.26 -19.22 -0.23
N PRO A 169 -8.78 -20.31 -0.82
CA PRO A 169 -8.59 -20.56 -2.25
C PRO A 169 -9.37 -19.52 -3.05
N TRP A 170 -8.68 -18.77 -3.91
CA TRP A 170 -9.26 -17.62 -4.59
C TRP A 170 -9.11 -17.69 -6.10
N ASN A 171 -10.22 -17.56 -6.82
CA ASN A 171 -10.24 -17.48 -8.27
C ASN A 171 -10.68 -16.08 -8.72
N PRO A 172 -9.74 -15.20 -9.11
CA PRO A 172 -10.06 -13.85 -9.55
C PRO A 172 -10.91 -13.83 -10.84
N ALA A 173 -10.83 -14.87 -11.69
CA ALA A 173 -11.62 -14.95 -12.91
C ALA A 173 -13.11 -15.21 -12.61
N LEU A 174 -13.42 -16.00 -11.58
CA LEU A 174 -14.80 -16.20 -11.13
C LEU A 174 -15.37 -14.93 -10.50
N TYR A 175 -14.58 -14.25 -9.66
CA TYR A 175 -14.95 -12.95 -9.10
C TYR A 175 -15.20 -11.90 -10.19
N ALA A 176 -14.30 -11.81 -11.17
CA ALA A 176 -14.44 -10.88 -12.29
C ALA A 176 -15.70 -11.15 -13.13
N ALA A 177 -16.10 -12.42 -13.26
CA ALA A 177 -17.34 -12.84 -13.91
C ALA A 177 -18.59 -12.68 -13.01
N GLY A 178 -18.44 -12.20 -11.78
CA GLY A 178 -19.52 -12.06 -10.79
C GLY A 178 -20.07 -13.39 -10.30
N LYS A 179 -19.38 -14.51 -10.54
CA LYS A 179 -19.85 -15.84 -10.18
C LYS A 179 -19.51 -16.13 -8.72
N PRO A 180 -20.47 -16.67 -7.94
CA PRO A 180 -20.23 -17.00 -6.55
C PRO A 180 -19.12 -18.05 -6.42
N GLN A 181 -18.28 -17.88 -5.41
CA GLN A 181 -17.22 -18.82 -5.06
C GLN A 181 -17.53 -19.45 -3.71
N LYS A 182 -17.51 -20.78 -3.67
CA LYS A 182 -17.64 -21.54 -2.43
C LYS A 182 -16.52 -22.55 -2.32
N GLY A 183 -16.04 -22.78 -1.11
CA GLY A 183 -14.98 -23.73 -0.88
C GLY A 183 -14.65 -23.89 0.60
N SER A 184 -13.55 -24.59 0.84
CA SER A 184 -13.02 -24.78 2.17
C SER A 184 -11.67 -24.07 2.32
N PHE A 185 -11.36 -23.64 3.54
CA PHE A 185 -10.05 -23.07 3.82
C PHE A 185 -8.96 -24.13 3.61
N VAL A 186 -7.79 -23.66 3.18
CA VAL A 186 -6.62 -24.52 2.99
C VAL A 186 -5.67 -24.26 4.14
N ARG A 187 -5.34 -25.31 4.89
CA ARG A 187 -4.27 -25.25 5.90
C ARG A 187 -2.92 -25.19 5.20
N ILE A 188 -2.18 -24.11 5.43
CA ILE A 188 -0.89 -23.84 4.78
C ILE A 188 0.31 -24.11 5.69
N GLY A 189 0.09 -24.25 6.99
CA GLY A 189 1.13 -24.55 7.95
C GLY A 189 0.61 -24.77 9.36
N ALA A 190 1.46 -25.32 10.22
CA ALA A 190 1.19 -25.46 11.64
C ALA A 190 2.48 -25.48 12.45
N GLY A 191 2.35 -25.18 13.74
CA GLY A 191 3.45 -25.14 14.68
C GLY A 191 2.98 -25.16 16.13
N GLN A 192 3.96 -25.16 17.03
CA GLN A 192 3.76 -25.14 18.47
C GLN A 192 4.45 -23.89 19.04
N LEU A 193 3.69 -22.99 19.66
CA LEU A 193 4.21 -21.73 20.19
C LEU A 193 4.60 -21.82 21.67
N ARG A 194 3.96 -22.72 22.44
CA ARG A 194 4.34 -22.96 23.84
C ARG A 194 5.23 -24.17 23.94
N SER A 195 6.43 -24.01 24.51
CA SER A 195 7.41 -25.09 24.57
C SER A 195 8.03 -25.28 25.95
N GLN A 196 7.29 -25.18 27.06
CA GLN A 196 7.79 -25.60 28.38
C GLN A 196 6.67 -26.05 29.33
N PHE A 197 6.86 -27.20 29.98
CA PHE A 197 6.31 -27.45 31.31
C PHE A 197 7.18 -26.66 32.29
N VAL A 198 6.63 -25.68 33.00
CA VAL A 198 7.25 -25.18 34.22
C VAL A 198 7.22 -26.33 35.22
N ARG A 199 8.37 -26.97 35.44
CA ARG A 199 8.56 -27.83 36.60
C ARG A 199 9.01 -26.90 37.72
N ASP A 200 8.14 -26.70 38.70
CA ASP A 200 8.46 -25.99 39.92
C ASP A 200 9.77 -26.56 40.50
N GLN A 201 10.76 -25.69 40.70
CA GLN A 201 11.94 -25.93 41.54
C GLN A 201 11.68 -25.29 42.91
#